data_AF-A0A7V1PY57-F1
#
_entry.id   AF-A0A7V1PY57-F1
#
_cell.length_a   1.000
_cell.length_b   1.000
_cell.length_c   1.000
_cell.angle_alpha   90.00
_cell.angle_beta   90.00
_cell.angle_gamma   90.00
#
_symmetry.space_group_name_H-M   'P 1'
#
loop_
_entity.id
_entity.type
_entity.pdbx_description
1 polymer ?
#
loop_
_entity_poly.entity_id
_entity_poly.type
_entity_poly.pdbx_seq_one_letter_code
_entity_poly.pdbx_strand_id
1 'polypeptide(L)'
;MALKKSELYSKIWKSCDELRGGMDASQYKDYVLALLFMKYVTDKYYGKPNALIEIPEGASFRDMAALKGDKEIGDKINKIIRKLAKANDLRGIIDVADFNDSDKLGSGKEMQDRLSNLVAIFDSEELDFSKNRAADDDLLGDAYEYLMRNFATESGKSKGQFYTPSEVSRIMSKVIGIEKATSSDQTIYDPTCGSGSLLLKAADESQVEQMSLYGQEMDNATRALAVMNMWLHNNETAEIWRDNTLSRPHFTEPDGSLKKFDFAVANPPFSTKAWKSGFDPLNDEYKRFDGFGIPPAKNGDYAFLLHLIKSLKSTGKGAIILPHGVLFRGNAEAEIRKNIIQRGYIKGIIGLPANLFYGTGIPACIIVIDKENAQNRKGIF
;
A
#
# COMPACT_ATOMS: atom_id res chain seq x y z
N MET A 1 6.55 -31.91 3.94
CA MET A 1 7.22 -31.21 5.05
C MET A 1 6.62 -29.82 5.16
N ALA A 2 6.55 -29.21 6.35
CA ALA A 2 6.16 -27.81 6.46
C ALA A 2 7.20 -26.97 5.74
N LEU A 3 6.77 -26.15 4.78
CA LEU A 3 7.67 -25.29 4.02
C LEU A 3 8.30 -24.25 4.95
N LYS A 4 9.62 -24.05 4.88
CA LYS A 4 10.25 -22.97 5.64
C LYS A 4 10.05 -21.64 4.91
N LYS A 5 9.65 -20.59 5.62
CA LYS A 5 9.53 -19.19 5.12
C LYS A 5 10.72 -18.79 4.23
N SER A 6 11.94 -19.09 4.66
CA SER A 6 13.16 -18.76 3.93
C SER A 6 13.29 -19.46 2.57
N GLU A 7 12.80 -20.69 2.44
CA GLU A 7 12.86 -21.46 1.19
C GLU A 7 11.85 -20.91 0.17
N LEU A 8 10.64 -20.58 0.62
CA LEU A 8 9.63 -19.89 -0.19
C LEU A 8 10.17 -18.58 -0.76
N TYR A 9 10.72 -17.73 0.12
CA TYR A 9 11.20 -16.41 -0.25
C TYR A 9 12.36 -16.50 -1.23
N SER A 10 13.29 -17.43 -0.99
CA SER A 10 14.41 -17.66 -1.91
C SER A 10 13.92 -18.11 -3.29
N LYS A 11 12.90 -18.98 -3.35
CA LYS A 11 12.38 -19.51 -4.60
C LYS A 11 11.61 -18.46 -5.40
N ILE A 12 10.76 -17.66 -4.76
CA ILE A 12 10.10 -16.54 -5.45
C ILE A 12 11.15 -15.52 -5.88
N TRP A 13 12.20 -15.28 -5.08
CA TRP A 13 13.28 -14.37 -5.48
C TRP A 13 14.05 -14.86 -6.72
N LYS A 14 14.23 -16.18 -6.91
CA LYS A 14 14.81 -16.73 -8.15
C LYS A 14 14.01 -16.34 -9.41
N SER A 15 12.71 -16.11 -9.29
CA SER A 15 11.91 -15.61 -10.42
C SER A 15 12.35 -14.21 -10.87
N CYS A 16 12.88 -13.40 -9.95
CA CYS A 16 13.46 -12.10 -10.27
C CYS A 16 14.74 -12.27 -11.09
N ASP A 17 15.55 -13.32 -10.83
CA ASP A 17 16.78 -13.58 -11.57
C ASP A 17 16.52 -13.88 -13.06
N GLU A 18 15.44 -14.59 -13.39
CA GLU A 18 15.02 -14.82 -14.79
C GLU A 18 14.62 -13.53 -15.53
N LEU A 19 14.20 -12.51 -14.77
CA LEU A 19 13.77 -11.22 -15.32
C LEU A 19 14.89 -10.16 -15.31
N ARG A 20 15.98 -10.41 -14.59
CA ARG A 20 17.16 -9.53 -14.58
C ARG A 20 17.84 -9.52 -15.95
N GLY A 21 18.46 -8.38 -16.26
CA GLY A 21 19.20 -8.15 -17.52
C GLY A 21 18.38 -7.48 -18.62
N GLY A 22 17.05 -7.68 -18.66
CA GLY A 22 16.14 -6.97 -19.58
C GLY A 22 15.33 -5.85 -18.92
N MET A 23 15.32 -5.80 -17.59
CA MET A 23 14.53 -4.86 -16.79
C MET A 23 15.24 -4.47 -15.49
N ASP A 24 14.90 -3.29 -14.95
CA ASP A 24 15.29 -2.91 -13.59
C ASP A 24 14.28 -3.38 -12.52
N ALA A 25 14.65 -3.27 -11.25
CA ALA A 25 13.82 -3.70 -10.13
C ALA A 25 12.47 -2.99 -10.01
N SER A 26 12.37 -1.76 -10.53
CA SER A 26 11.10 -1.04 -10.56
C SER A 26 10.13 -1.56 -11.60
N GLN A 27 10.61 -2.35 -12.57
CA GLN A 27 9.80 -2.93 -13.64
C GLN A 27 9.48 -4.41 -13.39
N TYR A 28 10.47 -5.25 -13.07
CA TYR A 28 10.21 -6.69 -12.91
C TYR A 28 9.34 -7.02 -11.70
N LYS A 29 9.24 -6.12 -10.71
CA LYS A 29 8.33 -6.27 -9.57
C LYS A 29 6.89 -6.52 -10.01
N ASP A 30 6.43 -5.84 -11.08
CA ASP A 30 5.03 -5.89 -11.51
C ASP A 30 4.71 -7.29 -12.07
N TYR A 31 5.67 -7.92 -12.75
CA TYR A 31 5.55 -9.27 -13.30
C TYR A 31 5.52 -10.32 -12.19
N VAL A 32 6.46 -10.26 -11.25
CA VAL A 32 6.61 -11.25 -10.16
C VAL A 32 5.38 -11.21 -9.24
N LEU A 33 4.93 -10.00 -8.87
CA LEU A 33 3.80 -9.83 -7.96
C LEU A 33 2.47 -10.20 -8.64
N ALA A 34 2.30 -9.92 -9.94
CA ALA A 34 1.13 -10.37 -10.69
C ALA A 34 1.05 -11.91 -10.79
N LEU A 35 2.17 -12.59 -11.07
CA LEU A 35 2.20 -14.05 -11.12
C LEU A 35 1.94 -14.68 -9.75
N LEU A 36 2.52 -14.12 -8.68
CA LEU A 36 2.27 -14.58 -7.32
C LEU A 36 0.78 -14.45 -6.95
N PHE A 37 0.17 -13.31 -7.27
CA PHE A 37 -1.25 -13.08 -7.07
C PHE A 37 -2.11 -14.06 -7.88
N MET A 38 -1.84 -14.19 -9.19
CA MET A 38 -2.53 -15.13 -10.08
C MET A 38 -2.46 -16.56 -9.56
N LYS A 39 -1.26 -17.01 -9.14
CA LYS A 39 -1.06 -18.35 -8.59
C LYS A 39 -1.91 -18.55 -7.34
N TYR A 40 -1.86 -17.61 -6.40
CA TYR A 40 -2.62 -17.68 -5.16
C TYR A 40 -4.12 -17.71 -5.37
N VAL A 41 -4.69 -16.69 -6.03
CA VAL A 41 -6.15 -16.57 -6.11
C VAL A 41 -6.76 -17.72 -6.90
N THR A 42 -6.08 -18.18 -7.94
CA THR A 42 -6.59 -19.29 -8.75
C THR A 42 -6.46 -20.62 -8.02
N ASP A 43 -5.35 -20.91 -7.34
CA ASP A 43 -5.25 -22.10 -6.49
C ASP A 43 -6.28 -22.07 -5.35
N LYS A 44 -6.45 -20.89 -4.72
CA LYS A 44 -7.32 -20.72 -3.55
C LYS A 44 -8.78 -20.88 -3.90
N TYR A 45 -9.22 -20.33 -5.03
CA TYR A 45 -10.65 -20.13 -5.32
C TYR A 45 -11.18 -20.90 -6.53
N TYR A 46 -10.33 -21.46 -7.40
CA TYR A 46 -10.82 -22.16 -8.61
C TYR A 46 -11.75 -23.31 -8.27
N GLY A 47 -12.96 -23.29 -8.85
CA GLY A 47 -13.98 -24.31 -8.66
C GLY A 47 -14.58 -24.37 -7.25
N LYS A 48 -14.33 -23.38 -6.38
CA LYS A 48 -14.89 -23.34 -5.02
C LYS A 48 -16.22 -22.56 -5.00
N PRO A 49 -17.24 -23.08 -4.30
CA PRO A 49 -18.49 -22.35 -4.12
C PRO A 49 -18.26 -21.10 -3.25
N ASN A 50 -19.00 -20.02 -3.51
CA ASN A 50 -18.93 -18.75 -2.76
C ASN A 50 -17.54 -18.09 -2.71
N ALA A 51 -16.71 -18.31 -3.74
CA ALA A 51 -15.46 -17.59 -3.86
C ALA A 51 -15.71 -16.07 -4.00
N LEU A 52 -14.86 -15.26 -3.35
CA LEU A 52 -14.88 -13.80 -3.48
C LEU A 52 -14.39 -13.32 -4.85
N ILE A 53 -13.70 -14.20 -5.58
CA ILE A 53 -13.19 -13.97 -6.93
C ILE A 53 -13.78 -15.02 -7.88
N GLU A 54 -14.28 -14.55 -9.02
CA GLU A 54 -14.64 -15.40 -10.14
C GLU A 54 -13.37 -15.81 -10.89
N ILE A 55 -13.14 -17.11 -11.07
CA ILE A 55 -12.09 -17.60 -11.97
C ILE A 55 -12.75 -18.18 -13.22
N PRO A 56 -12.87 -17.41 -14.32
CA PRO A 56 -13.42 -17.93 -15.56
C PRO A 56 -12.62 -19.13 -16.08
N GLU A 57 -13.28 -20.00 -16.85
CA GLU A 57 -12.59 -21.07 -17.58
C GLU A 57 -11.46 -20.49 -18.45
N GLY A 58 -10.26 -21.07 -18.43
CA GLY A 58 -9.12 -20.54 -19.17
C GLY A 58 -8.50 -19.27 -18.57
N ALA A 59 -8.84 -18.89 -17.33
CA ALA A 59 -8.30 -17.73 -16.62
C ALA A 59 -7.49 -18.12 -15.36
N SER A 60 -7.08 -19.38 -15.23
CA SER A 60 -6.36 -19.89 -14.07
C SER A 60 -4.83 -19.91 -14.27
N PHE A 61 -4.07 -20.03 -13.19
CA PHE A 61 -2.63 -20.25 -13.30
C PHE A 61 -2.30 -21.61 -13.97
N ARG A 62 -3.16 -22.62 -13.83
CA ARG A 62 -2.99 -23.91 -14.54
C ARG A 62 -3.03 -23.73 -16.05
N ASP A 63 -3.87 -22.83 -16.53
CA ASP A 63 -3.93 -22.48 -17.96
C ASP A 63 -2.62 -21.82 -18.42
N MET A 64 -1.98 -21.01 -17.56
CA MET A 64 -0.65 -20.45 -17.85
C MET A 64 0.43 -21.54 -17.88
N ALA A 65 0.40 -22.46 -16.92
CA ALA A 65 1.34 -23.57 -16.84
C ALA A 65 1.29 -24.47 -18.10
N ALA A 66 0.11 -24.64 -18.69
CA ALA A 66 -0.06 -25.38 -19.94
C ALA A 66 0.59 -24.70 -21.16
N LEU A 67 0.94 -23.40 -21.09
CA LEU A 67 1.59 -22.65 -22.17
C LEU A 67 3.11 -22.82 -22.22
N LYS A 68 3.73 -23.51 -21.26
CA LYS A 68 5.19 -23.74 -21.26
C LYS A 68 5.63 -24.34 -22.61
N GLY A 69 6.56 -23.69 -23.29
CA GLY A 69 7.02 -24.07 -24.63
C GLY A 69 6.14 -23.62 -25.81
N ASP A 70 5.07 -22.86 -25.57
CA ASP A 70 4.25 -22.24 -26.63
C ASP A 70 4.98 -21.03 -27.24
N LYS A 71 4.88 -20.84 -28.56
CA LYS A 71 5.58 -19.74 -29.27
C LYS A 71 4.94 -18.37 -29.01
N GLU A 72 3.69 -18.36 -28.56
CA GLU A 72 2.88 -17.17 -28.27
C GLU A 72 2.61 -17.05 -26.76
N ILE A 73 3.45 -17.67 -25.91
CA ILE A 73 3.25 -17.72 -24.46
C ILE A 73 3.03 -16.33 -23.85
N GLY A 74 3.75 -15.29 -24.29
CA GLY A 74 3.61 -13.93 -23.79
C GLY A 74 2.21 -13.35 -23.99
N ASP A 75 1.71 -13.34 -25.23
CA ASP A 75 0.36 -12.86 -25.55
C ASP A 75 -0.73 -13.72 -24.89
N LYS A 76 -0.54 -15.03 -24.82
CA LYS A 76 -1.51 -15.93 -24.17
C LYS A 76 -1.57 -15.72 -22.65
N ILE A 77 -0.43 -15.53 -21.96
CA ILE A 77 -0.41 -15.15 -20.53
C ILE A 77 -1.17 -13.83 -20.33
N ASN A 78 -0.89 -12.81 -21.15
CA ASN A 78 -1.61 -11.54 -21.09
C ASN A 78 -3.13 -11.74 -21.23
N LYS A 79 -3.59 -12.58 -22.16
CA LYS A 79 -5.01 -12.88 -22.34
C LYS A 79 -5.64 -13.56 -21.12
N ILE A 80 -4.93 -14.51 -20.51
CA ILE A 80 -5.38 -15.20 -19.29
C ILE A 80 -5.54 -14.18 -18.13
N ILE A 81 -4.51 -13.36 -17.87
CA ILE A 81 -4.56 -12.33 -16.82
C ILE A 81 -5.70 -11.35 -17.08
N ARG A 82 -5.83 -10.85 -18.32
CA ARG A 82 -6.90 -9.88 -18.67
C ARG A 82 -8.30 -10.47 -18.51
N LYS A 83 -8.47 -11.78 -18.76
CA LYS A 83 -9.74 -12.48 -18.56
C LYS A 83 -10.11 -12.53 -17.08
N LEU A 84 -9.15 -12.90 -16.21
CA LEU A 84 -9.36 -12.85 -14.77
C LEU A 84 -9.63 -11.42 -14.30
N ALA A 85 -8.85 -10.46 -14.78
CA ALA A 85 -8.96 -9.06 -14.39
C ALA A 85 -10.34 -8.48 -14.71
N LYS A 86 -10.88 -8.79 -15.89
CA LYS A 86 -12.20 -8.30 -16.32
C LYS A 86 -13.33 -8.87 -15.48
N ALA A 87 -13.26 -10.13 -15.07
CA ALA A 87 -14.32 -10.77 -14.29
C ALA A 87 -14.44 -10.20 -12.87
N ASN A 88 -13.37 -9.60 -12.35
CA ASN A 88 -13.24 -9.22 -10.93
C ASN A 88 -12.97 -7.73 -10.69
N ASP A 89 -13.15 -6.89 -11.71
CA ASP A 89 -12.81 -5.46 -11.66
C ASP A 89 -11.34 -5.17 -11.27
N LEU A 90 -10.43 -6.06 -11.68
CA LEU A 90 -8.98 -5.93 -11.45
C LEU A 90 -8.23 -5.40 -12.69
N ARG A 91 -8.93 -4.73 -13.60
CA ARG A 91 -8.32 -4.11 -14.80
C ARG A 91 -7.46 -2.91 -14.39
N GLY A 92 -6.26 -2.84 -14.95
CA GLY A 92 -5.23 -1.91 -14.54
C GLY A 92 -4.64 -2.21 -13.15
N ILE A 93 -4.94 -3.37 -12.56
CA ILE A 93 -4.37 -3.86 -11.30
C ILE A 93 -3.39 -4.99 -11.59
N ILE A 94 -3.92 -6.13 -12.06
CA ILE A 94 -3.12 -7.34 -12.25
C ILE A 94 -2.57 -7.49 -13.68
N ASP A 95 -3.10 -6.71 -14.64
CA ASP A 95 -2.74 -6.72 -16.07
C ASP A 95 -1.89 -5.50 -16.48
N VAL A 96 -1.14 -4.93 -15.54
CA VAL A 96 -0.20 -3.81 -15.79
C VAL A 96 1.06 -4.31 -16.51
N ALA A 97 1.56 -5.49 -16.13
CA ALA A 97 2.74 -6.10 -16.74
C ALA A 97 2.41 -6.67 -18.13
N ASP A 98 3.24 -6.36 -19.12
CA ASP A 98 3.11 -6.89 -20.48
C ASP A 98 4.09 -8.05 -20.70
N PHE A 99 3.57 -9.27 -20.69
CA PHE A 99 4.35 -10.50 -20.89
C PHE A 99 4.75 -10.74 -22.35
N ASN A 100 4.35 -9.87 -23.29
CA ASN A 100 4.72 -9.95 -24.70
C ASN A 100 5.63 -8.80 -25.15
N ASP A 101 6.24 -8.08 -24.19
CA ASP A 101 7.17 -6.98 -24.45
C ASP A 101 8.55 -7.52 -24.83
N SER A 102 8.88 -7.46 -26.12
CA SER A 102 10.15 -7.99 -26.63
C SER A 102 11.38 -7.20 -26.20
N ASP A 103 11.22 -5.91 -25.88
CA ASP A 103 12.33 -5.06 -25.45
C ASP A 103 12.79 -5.44 -24.04
N LYS A 104 11.87 -5.99 -23.22
CA LYS A 104 12.13 -6.40 -21.84
C LYS A 104 12.41 -7.89 -21.67
N LEU A 105 11.74 -8.74 -22.46
CA LEU A 105 11.72 -10.19 -22.24
C LEU A 105 12.48 -10.98 -23.33
N GLY A 106 13.08 -10.29 -24.29
CA GLY A 106 13.73 -10.89 -25.46
C GLY A 106 12.72 -11.24 -26.55
N SER A 107 13.17 -11.89 -27.63
CA SER A 107 12.31 -12.23 -28.77
C SER A 107 12.40 -13.70 -29.17
N GLY A 108 11.34 -14.21 -29.80
CA GLY A 108 11.27 -15.58 -30.29
C GLY A 108 11.54 -16.62 -29.20
N LYS A 109 12.59 -17.44 -29.40
CA LYS A 109 12.93 -18.52 -28.48
C LYS A 109 13.35 -18.03 -27.10
N GLU A 110 14.01 -16.87 -27.01
CA GLU A 110 14.44 -16.30 -25.72
C GLU A 110 13.23 -15.97 -24.83
N MET A 111 12.24 -15.26 -25.36
CA MET A 111 11.01 -14.94 -24.63
C MET A 111 10.27 -16.21 -24.21
N GLN A 112 10.16 -17.17 -25.14
CA GLN A 112 9.53 -18.45 -24.87
C GLN A 112 10.19 -19.16 -23.68
N ASP A 113 11.51 -19.29 -23.69
CA ASP A 113 12.26 -20.00 -22.65
C ASP A 113 12.18 -19.24 -21.32
N ARG A 114 12.40 -17.93 -21.34
CA ARG A 114 12.32 -17.06 -20.15
C ARG A 114 10.96 -17.16 -19.47
N LEU A 115 9.86 -17.04 -20.23
CA LEU A 115 8.51 -17.13 -19.67
C LEU A 115 8.14 -18.55 -19.25
N SER A 116 8.62 -19.57 -19.96
CA SER A 116 8.40 -20.97 -19.56
C SER A 116 9.09 -21.30 -18.25
N ASN A 117 10.34 -20.83 -18.06
CA ASN A 117 11.08 -20.95 -16.81
C ASN A 117 10.38 -20.20 -15.68
N LEU A 118 9.95 -18.96 -15.95
CA LEU A 118 9.25 -18.14 -14.97
C LEU A 118 7.97 -18.82 -14.48
N VAL A 119 7.12 -19.28 -15.40
CA VAL A 119 5.89 -20.01 -15.06
C VAL A 119 6.22 -21.31 -14.31
N ALA A 120 7.28 -22.03 -14.69
CA ALA A 120 7.69 -23.26 -14.02
C ALA A 120 8.12 -23.04 -12.56
N ILE A 121 8.70 -21.88 -12.21
CA ILE A 121 9.03 -21.54 -10.82
C ILE A 121 7.74 -21.48 -9.98
N PHE A 122 6.72 -20.77 -10.47
CA PHE A 122 5.44 -20.60 -9.78
C PHE A 122 4.52 -21.84 -9.84
N ASP A 123 4.76 -22.75 -10.77
CA ASP A 123 4.07 -24.05 -10.91
C ASP A 123 4.69 -25.17 -10.05
N SER A 124 5.60 -24.84 -9.13
CA SER A 124 6.25 -25.83 -8.27
C SER A 124 5.41 -26.22 -7.05
N GLU A 125 5.61 -27.43 -6.51
CA GLU A 125 4.87 -27.95 -5.35
C GLU A 125 4.97 -27.04 -4.11
N GLU A 126 6.07 -26.33 -3.96
CA GLU A 126 6.30 -25.40 -2.85
C GLU A 126 5.45 -24.13 -2.93
N LEU A 127 4.89 -23.86 -4.11
CA LEU A 127 3.96 -22.77 -4.40
C LEU A 127 2.55 -23.30 -4.72
N ASP A 128 2.23 -24.55 -4.37
CA ASP A 128 0.87 -25.09 -4.48
C ASP A 128 0.01 -24.66 -3.28
N PHE A 129 -0.94 -23.76 -3.54
CA PHE A 129 -1.85 -23.23 -2.51
C PHE A 129 -3.23 -23.87 -2.56
N SER A 130 -3.45 -24.90 -3.39
CA SER A 130 -4.78 -25.49 -3.62
C SER A 130 -5.41 -26.11 -2.37
N LYS A 131 -4.58 -26.44 -1.37
CA LYS A 131 -4.97 -27.05 -0.09
C LYS A 131 -5.48 -26.03 0.95
N ASN A 132 -5.42 -24.73 0.66
CA ASN A 132 -5.96 -23.61 1.46
C ASN A 132 -5.84 -23.79 2.98
N ARG A 133 -4.62 -23.89 3.52
CA ARG A 133 -4.47 -23.84 4.98
C ARG A 133 -4.37 -22.38 5.39
N ALA A 134 -4.95 -22.00 6.53
CA ALA A 134 -4.78 -20.65 7.08
C ALA A 134 -3.28 -20.29 7.25
N ALA A 135 -2.44 -21.28 7.55
CA ALA A 135 -0.99 -21.12 7.59
C ALA A 135 -0.36 -20.78 6.23
N ASP A 136 -0.99 -21.15 5.12
CA ASP A 136 -0.53 -20.82 3.76
C ASP A 136 -0.88 -19.37 3.41
N ASP A 137 -2.02 -18.85 3.90
CA ASP A 137 -2.43 -17.45 3.72
C ASP A 137 -1.43 -16.49 4.41
N ASP A 138 -1.15 -16.72 5.70
CA ASP A 138 -0.17 -15.92 6.47
C ASP A 138 1.23 -15.98 5.83
N LEU A 139 1.63 -17.17 5.38
CA LEU A 139 2.94 -17.40 4.77
C LEU A 139 3.10 -16.62 3.46
N LEU A 140 2.03 -16.51 2.67
CA LEU A 140 2.06 -15.83 1.39
C LEU A 140 2.00 -14.32 1.53
N GLY A 141 1.15 -13.80 2.42
CA GLY A 141 1.13 -12.38 2.76
C GLY A 141 2.53 -11.91 3.19
N ASP A 142 3.18 -12.66 4.09
CA ASP A 142 4.55 -12.39 4.50
C ASP A 142 5.57 -12.48 3.33
N ALA A 143 5.38 -13.41 2.40
CA ALA A 143 6.22 -13.52 1.20
C ALA A 143 6.07 -12.29 0.30
N TYR A 144 4.85 -11.81 0.12
CA TYR A 144 4.54 -10.62 -0.66
C TYR A 144 5.17 -9.37 -0.04
N GLU A 145 5.02 -9.18 1.27
CA GLU A 145 5.66 -8.09 2.03
C GLU A 145 7.18 -8.17 1.95
N TYR A 146 7.76 -9.37 2.04
CA TYR A 146 9.20 -9.59 1.87
C TYR A 146 9.69 -9.13 0.49
N LEU A 147 8.98 -9.50 -0.59
CA LEU A 147 9.33 -9.09 -1.95
C LEU A 147 9.23 -7.57 -2.11
N MET A 148 8.14 -6.96 -1.63
CA MET A 148 7.97 -5.51 -1.70
C MET A 148 9.06 -4.76 -0.96
N ARG A 149 9.46 -5.23 0.23
CA ARG A 149 10.59 -4.65 0.98
C ARG A 149 11.89 -4.72 0.17
N ASN A 150 12.17 -5.85 -0.47
CA ASN A 150 13.37 -5.99 -1.28
C ASN A 150 13.33 -5.10 -2.53
N PHE A 151 12.18 -5.00 -3.23
CA PHE A 151 12.03 -4.09 -4.36
C PHE A 151 12.14 -2.62 -3.94
N ALA A 152 11.63 -2.25 -2.76
CA ALA A 152 11.82 -0.91 -2.20
C ALA A 152 13.30 -0.62 -1.92
N THR A 153 14.05 -1.62 -1.45
CA THR A 153 15.49 -1.53 -1.18
C THR A 153 16.29 -1.38 -2.49
N GLU A 154 16.01 -2.22 -3.49
CA GLU A 154 16.73 -2.24 -4.78
C GLU A 154 16.41 -1.02 -5.65
N SER A 155 15.17 -0.53 -5.63
CA SER A 155 14.76 0.57 -6.50
C SER A 155 15.40 1.92 -6.11
N GLY A 156 15.81 2.10 -4.85
CA GLY A 156 16.49 3.31 -4.35
C GLY A 156 15.73 4.63 -4.51
N LYS A 157 14.54 4.62 -5.10
CA LYS A 157 13.77 5.80 -5.57
C LYS A 157 12.62 6.19 -4.63
N SER A 158 12.37 5.42 -3.59
CA SER A 158 11.22 5.62 -2.70
C SER A 158 11.52 6.66 -1.63
N LYS A 159 10.94 7.87 -1.67
CA LYS A 159 10.94 8.78 -0.49
C LYS A 159 9.90 8.34 0.54
N GLY A 160 9.96 7.09 1.00
CA GLY A 160 9.05 6.50 1.98
C GLY A 160 7.64 6.12 1.48
N GLN A 161 7.17 6.67 0.35
CA GLN A 161 5.79 6.48 -0.13
C GLN A 161 5.44 5.04 -0.50
N PHE A 162 6.40 4.27 -1.01
CA PHE A 162 6.09 2.93 -1.52
C PHE A 162 6.02 1.88 -0.42
N TYR A 163 6.79 2.03 0.67
CA TYR A 163 6.89 1.04 1.73
C TYR A 163 7.37 1.70 3.03
N THR A 164 6.66 1.42 4.12
CA THR A 164 7.03 1.84 5.47
C THR A 164 7.64 0.65 6.23
N PRO A 165 8.85 0.77 6.80
CA PRO A 165 9.46 -0.32 7.57
C PRO A 165 8.52 -0.87 8.65
N SER A 166 8.43 -2.20 8.75
CA SER A 166 7.44 -2.88 9.59
C SER A 166 7.55 -2.50 11.07
N GLU A 167 8.77 -2.25 11.55
CA GLU A 167 9.04 -1.79 12.92
C GLU A 167 8.44 -0.40 13.18
N VAL A 168 8.55 0.51 12.21
CA VAL A 168 7.95 1.85 12.30
C VAL A 168 6.44 1.75 12.27
N SER A 169 5.90 0.96 11.33
CA SER A 169 4.46 0.73 11.21
C SER A 169 3.88 0.19 12.51
N ARG A 170 4.52 -0.81 13.15
CA ARG A 170 4.10 -1.34 14.46
C ARG A 170 4.09 -0.28 15.56
N ILE A 171 5.11 0.58 15.61
CA ILE A 171 5.14 1.69 16.58
C ILE A 171 3.94 2.61 16.35
N MET A 172 3.70 3.03 15.09
CA MET A 172 2.57 3.89 14.73
C MET A 172 1.23 3.29 15.17
N SER A 173 0.99 2.00 14.89
CA SER A 173 -0.24 1.30 15.27
C SER A 173 -0.46 1.27 16.78
N LYS A 174 0.59 0.98 17.55
CA LYS A 174 0.50 0.90 19.03
C LYS A 174 0.28 2.27 19.68
N VAL A 175 0.93 3.33 19.18
CA VAL A 175 0.83 4.66 19.83
C VAL A 175 -0.52 5.33 19.61
N ILE A 176 -1.24 4.96 18.55
CA ILE A 176 -2.64 5.41 18.33
C ILE A 176 -3.65 4.59 19.13
N GLY A 177 -3.21 3.51 19.80
CA GLY A 177 -4.05 2.69 20.67
C GLY A 177 -5.02 1.79 19.92
N ILE A 178 -4.64 1.32 18.72
CA ILE A 178 -5.53 0.53 17.86
C ILE A 178 -5.89 -0.84 18.47
N GLU A 179 -5.05 -1.35 19.38
CA GLU A 179 -5.30 -2.58 20.13
C GLU A 179 -6.54 -2.50 21.03
N LYS A 180 -7.04 -1.28 21.27
CA LYS A 180 -8.26 -1.00 22.04
C LYS A 180 -9.50 -0.89 21.16
N ALA A 181 -9.40 -1.16 19.86
CA ALA A 181 -10.58 -1.29 19.02
C ALA A 181 -11.48 -2.42 19.54
N THR A 182 -12.79 -2.21 19.45
CA THR A 182 -13.83 -3.06 20.05
C THR A 182 -14.85 -3.58 19.04
N SER A 183 -14.89 -3.02 17.83
CA SER A 183 -15.83 -3.41 16.77
C SER A 183 -15.21 -3.24 15.39
N SER A 184 -15.63 -4.07 14.43
CA SER A 184 -15.33 -3.96 13.00
C SER A 184 -15.93 -2.71 12.34
N ASP A 185 -16.89 -2.05 13.01
CA ASP A 185 -17.42 -0.75 12.59
C ASP A 185 -16.40 0.38 12.77
N GLN A 186 -15.36 0.16 13.57
CA GLN A 186 -14.27 1.12 13.69
C GLN A 186 -13.38 1.05 12.45
N THR A 187 -13.00 2.22 11.97
CA THR A 187 -12.38 2.35 10.65
C THR A 187 -10.91 2.78 10.75
N ILE A 188 -10.07 2.27 9.85
CA ILE A 188 -8.66 2.69 9.70
C ILE A 188 -8.48 3.34 8.34
N TYR A 189 -7.85 4.52 8.31
CA TYR A 189 -7.60 5.27 7.08
C TYR A 189 -6.13 5.55 6.84
N ASP A 190 -5.67 5.38 5.60
CA ASP A 190 -4.40 5.91 5.10
C ASP A 190 -4.60 6.75 3.82
N PRO A 191 -4.43 8.09 3.87
CA PRO A 191 -4.57 8.97 2.71
C PRO A 191 -3.48 8.83 1.66
N THR A 192 -2.41 8.10 1.96
CA THR A 192 -1.22 7.94 1.12
C THR A 192 -0.70 6.51 1.28
N CYS A 193 -1.57 5.54 1.01
CA CYS A 193 -1.38 4.18 1.50
C CYS A 193 -0.23 3.40 0.86
N GLY A 194 0.33 3.88 -0.25
CA GLY A 194 1.41 3.18 -0.94
C GLY A 194 0.96 1.77 -1.31
N SER A 195 1.79 0.77 -0.99
CA SER A 195 1.48 -0.66 -1.15
C SER A 195 0.46 -1.22 -0.15
N GLY A 196 -0.13 -0.39 0.71
CA GLY A 196 -1.04 -0.81 1.77
C GLY A 196 -0.37 -1.46 2.98
N SER A 197 0.96 -1.64 2.98
CA SER A 197 1.69 -2.34 4.05
C SER A 197 1.55 -1.67 5.42
N LEU A 198 1.54 -0.33 5.47
CA LEU A 198 1.31 0.42 6.71
C LEU A 198 -0.13 0.22 7.22
N LEU A 199 -1.11 0.27 6.31
CA LEU A 199 -2.53 0.10 6.64
C LEU A 199 -2.83 -1.32 7.15
N LEU A 200 -2.29 -2.35 6.49
CA LEU A 200 -2.37 -3.74 6.95
C LEU A 200 -1.71 -3.92 8.31
N LYS A 201 -0.51 -3.37 8.52
CA LYS A 201 0.17 -3.46 9.82
C LYS A 201 -0.58 -2.73 10.93
N ALA A 202 -1.39 -1.72 10.60
CA ALA A 202 -2.31 -1.12 11.56
C ALA A 202 -3.45 -2.09 11.91
N ALA A 203 -4.06 -2.72 10.91
CA ALA A 203 -5.10 -3.72 11.10
C ALA A 203 -4.61 -4.92 11.94
N ASP A 204 -3.43 -5.46 11.64
CA ASP A 204 -2.83 -6.62 12.34
C ASP A 204 -2.62 -6.40 13.85
N GLU A 205 -2.45 -5.15 14.28
CA GLU A 205 -2.24 -4.81 15.70
C GLU A 205 -3.56 -4.62 16.45
N SER A 206 -4.70 -4.63 15.75
CA SER A 206 -6.04 -4.67 16.33
C SER A 206 -6.34 -6.04 16.93
N GLN A 207 -7.25 -6.10 17.91
CA GLN A 207 -7.83 -7.35 18.40
C GLN A 207 -9.10 -7.76 17.62
N VAL A 208 -9.53 -6.92 16.68
CA VAL A 208 -10.69 -7.14 15.81
C VAL A 208 -10.20 -7.76 14.51
N GLU A 209 -10.70 -8.96 14.17
CA GLU A 209 -10.21 -9.75 13.02
C GLU A 209 -10.39 -9.07 11.65
N GLN A 210 -11.44 -8.26 11.46
CA GLN A 210 -11.75 -7.62 10.18
C GLN A 210 -12.15 -6.14 10.40
N MET A 211 -11.14 -5.29 10.55
CA MET A 211 -11.35 -3.84 10.62
C MET A 211 -11.74 -3.27 9.25
N SER A 212 -12.55 -2.22 9.22
CA SER A 212 -12.89 -1.54 7.96
C SER A 212 -11.72 -0.67 7.50
N LEU A 213 -11.07 -1.04 6.39
CA LEU A 213 -9.85 -0.39 5.87
C LEU A 213 -10.13 0.53 4.68
N TYR A 214 -9.56 1.73 4.73
CA TYR A 214 -9.70 2.76 3.71
C TYR A 214 -8.33 3.29 3.32
N GLY A 215 -7.99 3.23 2.04
CA GLY A 215 -6.69 3.67 1.52
C GLY A 215 -6.86 4.53 0.27
N GLN A 216 -6.01 5.54 0.11
CA GLN A 216 -5.89 6.29 -1.14
C GLN A 216 -4.44 6.37 -1.59
N GLU A 217 -4.21 6.09 -2.88
CA GLU A 217 -2.90 6.15 -3.51
C GLU A 217 -3.01 6.87 -4.87
N MET A 218 -2.03 7.71 -5.20
CA MET A 218 -2.05 8.48 -6.43
C MET A 218 -1.55 7.68 -7.63
N ASP A 219 -0.51 6.88 -7.43
CA ASP A 219 0.09 6.06 -8.49
C ASP A 219 -0.71 4.78 -8.74
N ASN A 220 -1.11 4.54 -10.00
CA ASN A 220 -1.95 3.37 -10.30
C ASN A 220 -1.22 2.04 -10.05
N ALA A 221 0.05 1.94 -10.42
CA ALA A 221 0.82 0.72 -10.22
C ALA A 221 0.94 0.40 -8.71
N THR A 222 1.22 1.41 -7.90
CA THR A 222 1.32 1.28 -6.44
C THR A 222 -0.03 0.96 -5.79
N ARG A 223 -1.11 1.60 -6.25
CA ARG A 223 -2.48 1.26 -5.83
C ARG A 223 -2.81 -0.19 -6.17
N ALA A 224 -2.35 -0.69 -7.31
CA ALA A 224 -2.55 -2.09 -7.69
C ALA A 224 -1.86 -3.05 -6.72
N LEU A 225 -0.64 -2.72 -6.29
CA LEU A 225 0.06 -3.47 -5.24
C LEU A 225 -0.74 -3.49 -3.94
N ALA A 226 -1.30 -2.35 -3.52
CA ALA A 226 -2.14 -2.30 -2.33
C ALA A 226 -3.36 -3.21 -2.42
N VAL A 227 -4.09 -3.21 -3.53
CA VAL A 227 -5.26 -4.10 -3.69
C VAL A 227 -4.85 -5.57 -3.61
N MET A 228 -3.81 -5.97 -4.35
CA MET A 228 -3.30 -7.35 -4.29
C MET A 228 -2.86 -7.72 -2.88
N ASN A 229 -2.18 -6.80 -2.19
CA ASN A 229 -1.67 -7.02 -0.84
C ASN A 229 -2.79 -7.23 0.18
N MET A 230 -3.87 -6.43 0.08
CA MET A 230 -5.06 -6.60 0.93
C MET A 230 -5.68 -7.99 0.75
N TRP A 231 -5.80 -8.45 -0.49
CA TRP A 231 -6.37 -9.76 -0.79
C TRP A 231 -5.51 -10.92 -0.29
N LEU A 232 -4.18 -10.79 -0.40
CA LEU A 232 -3.23 -11.78 0.11
C LEU A 232 -3.22 -11.88 1.65
N HIS A 233 -3.74 -10.85 2.33
CA HIS A 233 -3.89 -10.81 3.78
C HIS A 233 -5.37 -10.93 4.21
N ASN A 234 -6.24 -11.51 3.39
CA ASN A 234 -7.67 -11.73 3.70
C ASN A 234 -8.45 -10.45 4.08
N ASN A 235 -8.09 -9.32 3.47
CA ASN A 235 -8.74 -8.01 3.61
C ASN A 235 -9.38 -7.57 2.29
N GLU A 236 -10.08 -8.47 1.59
CA GLU A 236 -10.65 -8.22 0.26
C GLU A 236 -11.68 -7.08 0.23
N THR A 237 -12.30 -6.77 1.37
CA THR A 237 -13.26 -5.68 1.54
C THR A 237 -12.63 -4.29 1.72
N ALA A 238 -11.29 -4.21 1.80
CA ALA A 238 -10.59 -2.94 1.93
C ALA A 238 -10.87 -2.02 0.71
N GLU A 239 -11.27 -0.78 0.99
CA GLU A 239 -11.54 0.21 -0.04
C GLU A 239 -10.25 0.97 -0.37
N ILE A 240 -9.58 0.61 -1.47
CA ILE A 240 -8.35 1.27 -1.94
C ILE A 240 -8.62 2.05 -3.23
N TRP A 241 -8.61 3.38 -3.12
CA TRP A 241 -8.90 4.28 -4.23
C TRP A 241 -7.65 4.84 -4.91
N ARG A 242 -7.76 5.09 -6.23
CA ARG A 242 -6.71 5.71 -7.04
C ARG A 242 -7.04 7.16 -7.38
N ASP A 243 -6.43 8.12 -6.67
CA ASP A 243 -6.37 9.53 -7.07
C ASP A 243 -5.45 10.32 -6.12
N ASN A 244 -5.16 11.58 -6.43
CA ASN A 244 -4.44 12.48 -5.54
C ASN A 244 -5.29 12.86 -4.31
N THR A 245 -4.85 12.46 -3.10
CA THR A 245 -5.60 12.72 -1.86
C THR A 245 -5.82 14.20 -1.54
N LEU A 246 -4.98 15.12 -2.06
CA LEU A 246 -5.11 16.54 -1.77
C LEU A 246 -6.09 17.21 -2.72
N SER A 247 -5.98 16.99 -4.03
CA SER A 247 -6.87 17.62 -5.01
C SER A 247 -8.18 16.86 -5.24
N ARG A 248 -8.18 15.54 -5.09
CA ARG A 248 -9.36 14.68 -5.30
C ARG A 248 -9.47 13.63 -4.17
N PRO A 249 -9.73 14.05 -2.93
CA PRO A 249 -9.98 13.09 -1.86
C PRO A 249 -11.24 12.29 -2.16
N HIS A 250 -11.12 10.96 -2.10
CA HIS A 250 -12.20 10.07 -2.49
C HIS A 250 -13.24 9.89 -1.38
N PHE A 251 -12.76 9.66 -0.16
CA PHE A 251 -13.62 9.34 0.98
C PHE A 251 -14.31 10.60 1.51
N THR A 252 -15.51 10.82 1.00
CA THR A 252 -16.38 11.97 1.29
C THR A 252 -17.75 11.49 1.72
N GLU A 253 -18.44 12.34 2.47
CA GLU A 253 -19.83 12.16 2.86
C GLU A 253 -20.76 12.79 1.79
N PRO A 254 -22.06 12.44 1.76
CA PRO A 254 -23.02 13.02 0.81
C PRO A 254 -23.15 14.55 0.89
N ASP A 255 -22.77 15.16 2.02
CA ASP A 255 -22.76 16.62 2.21
C ASP A 255 -21.50 17.30 1.62
N GLY A 256 -20.63 16.53 0.98
CA GLY A 256 -19.36 16.99 0.39
C GLY A 256 -18.21 17.11 1.38
N SER A 257 -18.42 16.88 2.67
CA SER A 257 -17.35 16.90 3.66
C SER A 257 -16.49 15.62 3.59
N LEU A 258 -15.26 15.66 4.11
CA LEU A 258 -14.43 14.45 4.20
C LEU A 258 -15.06 13.44 5.17
N LYS A 259 -15.10 12.16 4.78
CA LYS A 259 -15.43 11.05 5.68
C LYS A 259 -14.54 11.07 6.91
N LYS A 260 -15.08 10.66 8.05
CA LYS A 260 -14.39 10.70 9.34
C LYS A 260 -14.07 9.30 9.86
N PHE A 261 -12.82 9.10 10.26
CA PHE A 261 -12.27 7.80 10.68
C PHE A 261 -11.89 7.77 12.16
N ASP A 262 -11.99 6.60 12.79
CA ASP A 262 -11.54 6.35 14.17
C ASP A 262 -10.01 6.36 14.29
N PHE A 263 -9.35 5.71 13.35
CA PHE A 263 -7.89 5.60 13.29
C PHE A 263 -7.37 6.09 11.94
N ALA A 264 -6.22 6.76 11.95
CA ALA A 264 -5.51 7.09 10.71
C ALA A 264 -4.00 6.90 10.84
N VAL A 265 -3.39 6.28 9.85
CA VAL A 265 -1.93 6.14 9.71
C VAL A 265 -1.52 6.74 8.37
N ALA A 266 -0.35 7.36 8.27
CA ALA A 266 0.10 7.89 6.99
C ALA A 266 1.63 8.01 6.90
N ASN A 267 2.16 7.72 5.73
CA ASN A 267 3.54 8.03 5.34
C ASN A 267 3.56 8.79 3.99
N PRO A 268 3.19 10.09 3.98
CA PRO A 268 3.04 10.84 2.76
C PRO A 268 4.38 11.13 2.06
N PRO A 269 4.35 11.56 0.79
CA PRO A 269 5.52 12.08 0.09
C PRO A 269 6.17 13.27 0.81
N PHE A 270 7.43 13.10 1.25
CA PHE A 270 8.16 14.17 1.94
C PHE A 270 8.45 15.37 1.04
N SER A 271 8.15 16.56 1.57
CA SER A 271 8.46 17.85 0.99
C SER A 271 7.95 18.01 -0.45
N THR A 272 6.71 17.56 -0.67
CA THR A 272 6.02 17.67 -1.96
C THR A 272 5.92 19.14 -2.38
N LYS A 273 6.60 19.51 -3.46
CA LYS A 273 6.64 20.89 -3.97
C LYS A 273 5.37 21.28 -4.73
N ALA A 274 4.75 20.32 -5.42
CA ALA A 274 3.58 20.52 -6.27
C ALA A 274 2.28 20.08 -5.57
N TRP A 275 2.19 20.25 -4.25
CA TRP A 275 1.08 19.72 -3.45
C TRP A 275 -0.26 20.41 -3.74
N LYS A 276 -0.24 21.63 -4.29
CA LYS A 276 -1.43 22.41 -4.67
C LYS A 276 -2.00 22.03 -6.05
N SER A 277 -1.36 21.12 -6.78
CA SER A 277 -1.79 20.79 -8.14
C SER A 277 -3.21 20.24 -8.12
N GLY A 278 -4.13 20.92 -8.82
CA GLY A 278 -5.51 20.50 -8.98
C GLY A 278 -6.52 21.10 -8.00
N PHE A 279 -6.13 22.02 -7.10
CA PHE A 279 -7.07 22.76 -6.25
C PHE A 279 -6.46 24.08 -5.72
N ASP A 280 -7.31 24.97 -5.22
CA ASP A 280 -6.87 26.22 -4.58
C ASP A 280 -6.96 26.12 -3.05
N PRO A 281 -5.84 26.12 -2.31
CA PRO A 281 -5.87 26.06 -0.84
C PRO A 281 -6.54 27.26 -0.15
N LEU A 282 -6.67 28.40 -0.84
CA LEU A 282 -7.41 29.55 -0.28
C LEU A 282 -8.92 29.31 -0.29
N ASN A 283 -9.41 28.49 -1.22
CA ASN A 283 -10.81 28.14 -1.40
C ASN A 283 -10.99 26.62 -1.27
N ASP A 284 -10.36 26.03 -0.25
CA ASP A 284 -10.39 24.58 -0.04
C ASP A 284 -11.81 24.11 0.33
N GLU A 285 -12.45 23.37 -0.58
CA GLU A 285 -13.83 22.86 -0.43
C GLU A 285 -14.00 22.04 0.86
N TYR A 286 -12.94 21.35 1.28
CA TYR A 286 -12.93 20.47 2.45
C TYR A 286 -12.58 21.18 3.76
N LYS A 287 -12.28 22.48 3.73
CA LYS A 287 -11.97 23.30 4.91
C LYS A 287 -10.87 22.67 5.77
N ARG A 288 -9.81 22.12 5.14
CA ARG A 288 -8.68 21.47 5.82
C ARG A 288 -7.75 22.49 6.48
N PHE A 289 -7.67 23.70 5.93
CA PHE A 289 -6.77 24.76 6.40
C PHE A 289 -7.45 25.78 7.33
N ASP A 290 -8.77 25.71 7.47
CA ASP A 290 -9.60 26.64 8.26
C ASP A 290 -9.15 26.68 9.73
N GLY A 291 -8.74 27.86 10.18
CA GLY A 291 -8.26 28.09 11.55
C GLY A 291 -6.87 27.52 11.85
N PHE A 292 -6.15 27.00 10.86
CA PHE A 292 -4.76 26.53 10.98
C PHE A 292 -3.78 27.39 10.19
N GLY A 293 -4.15 27.78 8.97
CA GLY A 293 -3.26 28.44 8.01
C GLY A 293 -2.90 27.54 6.84
N ILE A 294 -2.37 28.14 5.77
CA ILE A 294 -2.07 27.47 4.51
C ILE A 294 -0.57 27.13 4.45
N PRO A 295 -0.18 25.88 4.14
CA PRO A 295 1.22 25.49 4.02
C PRO A 295 1.96 26.29 2.92
N PRO A 296 3.30 26.42 3.00
CA PRO A 296 4.07 27.07 1.94
C PRO A 296 3.89 26.38 0.57
N ALA A 297 3.82 27.17 -0.50
CA ALA A 297 3.57 26.64 -1.85
C ALA A 297 4.56 25.56 -2.31
N LYS A 298 5.81 25.58 -1.81
CA LYS A 298 6.88 24.63 -2.15
C LYS A 298 7.05 23.50 -1.12
N ASN A 299 6.16 23.38 -0.14
CA ASN A 299 6.24 22.33 0.88
C ASN A 299 4.86 21.88 1.37
N GLY A 300 4.47 20.67 0.99
CA GLY A 300 3.16 20.08 1.31
C GLY A 300 3.10 19.26 2.60
N ASP A 301 4.17 19.18 3.41
CA ASP A 301 4.20 18.33 4.62
C ASP A 301 2.98 18.59 5.54
N TYR A 302 2.69 19.87 5.82
CA TYR A 302 1.52 20.27 6.62
C TYR A 302 0.19 20.09 5.89
N ALA A 303 0.16 20.02 4.56
CA ALA A 303 -1.08 19.77 3.84
C ALA A 303 -1.60 18.36 4.11
N PHE A 304 -0.71 17.36 4.11
CA PHE A 304 -1.05 15.98 4.47
C PHE A 304 -1.41 15.84 5.95
N LEU A 305 -0.68 16.51 6.86
CA LEU A 305 -1.02 16.50 8.29
C LEU A 305 -2.41 17.08 8.55
N LEU A 306 -2.74 18.22 7.94
CA LEU A 306 -4.04 18.87 8.12
C LEU A 306 -5.16 18.08 7.45
N HIS A 307 -4.90 17.43 6.32
CA HIS A 307 -5.82 16.45 5.72
C HIS A 307 -6.12 15.30 6.69
N LEU A 308 -5.09 14.67 7.28
CA LEU A 308 -5.25 13.60 8.26
C LEU A 308 -6.04 14.06 9.50
N ILE A 309 -5.71 15.22 10.08
CA ILE A 309 -6.44 15.79 11.22
C ILE A 309 -7.92 16.04 10.88
N LYS A 310 -8.19 16.54 9.66
CA LYS A 310 -9.55 16.80 9.18
C LYS A 310 -10.33 15.52 8.93
N SER A 311 -9.67 14.44 8.52
CA SER A 311 -10.29 13.12 8.30
C SER A 311 -10.51 12.31 9.58
N LEU A 312 -10.01 12.74 10.75
CA LEU A 312 -10.29 12.04 12.01
C LEU A 312 -11.62 12.47 12.64
N LYS A 313 -12.34 11.52 13.24
CA LYS A 313 -13.48 11.78 14.15
C LYS A 313 -13.07 12.67 15.33
N SER A 314 -14.02 13.22 16.07
CA SER A 314 -13.74 14.03 17.28
C SER A 314 -13.03 13.23 18.38
N THR A 315 -13.20 11.91 18.40
CA THR A 315 -12.51 10.94 19.29
C THR A 315 -11.37 10.20 18.60
N GLY A 316 -11.12 10.53 17.32
CA GLY A 316 -10.19 9.81 16.47
C GLY A 316 -8.73 10.04 16.84
N LYS A 317 -7.90 9.04 16.54
CA LYS A 317 -6.47 8.99 16.85
C LYS A 317 -5.70 8.70 15.57
N GLY A 318 -4.52 9.28 15.40
CA GLY A 318 -3.72 9.02 14.22
C GLY A 318 -2.24 9.23 14.39
N ALA A 319 -1.46 8.69 13.48
CA ALA A 319 -0.02 8.83 13.44
C ALA A 319 0.44 9.11 12.01
N ILE A 320 1.34 10.08 11.84
CA ILE A 320 1.86 10.44 10.54
C ILE A 320 3.38 10.63 10.59
N ILE A 321 4.07 10.04 9.61
CA ILE A 321 5.51 10.21 9.44
C ILE A 321 5.76 11.48 8.62
N LEU A 322 6.58 12.39 9.13
CA LEU A 322 6.97 13.62 8.44
C LEU A 322 8.46 13.92 8.68
N PRO A 323 9.13 14.66 7.78
CA PRO A 323 10.51 15.09 7.98
C PRO A 323 10.62 16.06 9.17
N HIS A 324 11.73 16.03 9.91
CA HIS A 324 11.94 16.86 11.11
C HIS A 324 11.69 18.36 10.91
N GLY A 325 11.81 18.88 9.68
CA GLY A 325 11.56 20.29 9.42
C GLY A 325 10.17 20.78 9.85
N VAL A 326 9.15 19.91 9.89
CA VAL A 326 7.83 20.31 10.43
C VAL A 326 7.92 20.77 11.88
N LEU A 327 8.89 20.28 12.65
CA LEU A 327 9.05 20.59 14.06
C LEU A 327 9.59 22.01 14.31
N PHE A 328 10.36 22.58 13.37
CA PHE A 328 11.11 23.82 13.62
C PHE A 328 11.08 24.87 12.51
N ARG A 329 10.59 24.55 11.30
CA ARG A 329 10.47 25.57 10.23
C ARG A 329 9.56 26.72 10.68
N GLY A 330 9.94 27.94 10.27
CA GLY A 330 9.31 29.21 10.66
C GLY A 330 8.12 29.62 9.78
N ASN A 331 7.78 30.91 9.80
CA ASN A 331 6.76 31.53 8.95
C ASN A 331 5.39 30.81 9.05
N ALA A 332 4.73 30.57 7.92
CA ALA A 332 3.42 29.92 7.86
C ALA A 332 3.39 28.56 8.58
N GLU A 333 4.48 27.78 8.54
CA GLU A 333 4.54 26.48 9.23
C GLU A 333 4.61 26.63 10.75
N ALA A 334 5.24 27.69 11.27
CA ALA A 334 5.22 27.98 12.70
C ALA A 334 3.82 28.36 13.19
N GLU A 335 3.06 29.12 12.39
CA GLU A 335 1.69 29.48 12.70
C GLU A 335 0.76 28.25 12.66
N ILE A 336 0.86 27.42 11.63
CA ILE A 336 0.12 26.15 11.56
C ILE A 336 0.45 25.27 12.77
N ARG A 337 1.73 25.10 13.09
CA ARG A 337 2.16 24.32 14.26
C ARG A 337 1.56 24.84 15.56
N LYS A 338 1.62 26.16 15.78
CA LYS A 338 1.01 26.81 16.94
C LYS A 338 -0.50 26.55 17.02
N ASN A 339 -1.21 26.67 15.90
CA ASN A 339 -2.66 26.44 15.84
C ASN A 339 -3.06 24.99 16.13
N ILE A 340 -2.24 24.00 15.72
CA ILE A 340 -2.47 22.59 16.07
C ILE A 340 -2.21 22.36 17.58
N ILE A 341 -1.12 22.92 18.11
CA ILE A 341 -0.74 22.78 19.53
C ILE A 341 -1.80 23.39 20.45
N GLN A 342 -2.30 24.59 20.14
CA GLN A 342 -3.32 25.27 20.94
C GLN A 342 -4.65 24.50 21.01
N ARG A 343 -4.92 23.62 20.04
CA ARG A 343 -6.10 22.73 20.06
C ARG A 343 -5.85 21.43 20.84
N GLY A 344 -4.63 21.21 21.33
CA GLY A 344 -4.25 20.00 22.05
C GLY A 344 -4.23 18.74 21.20
N TYR A 345 -4.17 18.85 19.87
CA TYR A 345 -4.28 17.70 18.96
C TYR A 345 -3.02 16.84 18.90
N ILE A 346 -1.82 17.42 19.08
CA ILE A 346 -0.57 16.66 19.15
C ILE A 346 -0.46 16.05 20.54
N LYS A 347 -0.53 14.71 20.61
CA LYS A 347 -0.34 13.94 21.84
C LYS A 347 1.11 13.59 22.11
N GLY A 348 1.92 13.45 21.06
CA GLY A 348 3.32 13.08 21.19
C GLY A 348 4.07 13.21 19.88
N ILE A 349 5.40 13.29 19.98
CA ILE A 349 6.34 13.33 18.86
C ILE A 349 7.43 12.29 19.13
N ILE A 350 7.68 11.43 18.15
CA ILE A 350 8.71 10.38 18.25
C ILE A 350 9.74 10.64 17.15
N GLY A 351 10.96 11.02 17.54
CA GLY A 351 12.08 11.14 16.59
C GLY A 351 12.56 9.77 16.15
N LEU A 352 12.79 9.59 14.84
CA LEU A 352 13.28 8.33 14.28
C LEU A 352 14.79 8.44 13.95
N PRO A 353 15.53 7.31 14.00
CA PRO A 353 16.90 7.26 13.50
C PRO A 353 17.01 7.71 12.04
N ALA A 354 18.17 8.29 11.68
CA ALA A 354 18.47 8.63 10.30
C ALA A 354 18.61 7.37 9.42
N ASN A 355 18.43 7.51 8.10
CA ASN A 355 18.54 6.45 7.10
C ASN A 355 17.58 5.26 7.30
N LEU A 356 16.49 5.45 8.05
CA LEU A 356 15.48 4.41 8.27
C LEU A 356 14.59 4.19 7.04
N PHE A 357 14.34 5.25 6.28
CA PHE A 357 13.57 5.19 5.04
C PHE A 357 14.52 5.04 3.86
N TYR A 358 14.24 4.06 3.00
CA TYR A 358 14.97 3.88 1.76
C TYR A 358 14.98 5.18 0.93
N GLY A 359 15.98 5.37 0.08
CA GLY A 359 16.04 6.51 -0.86
C GLY A 359 16.18 7.90 -0.23
N THR A 360 16.26 8.05 1.10
CA THR A 360 16.49 9.35 1.75
C THR A 360 17.24 9.24 3.08
N GLY A 361 18.23 10.13 3.26
CA GLY A 361 18.89 10.31 4.56
C GLY A 361 18.21 11.32 5.48
N ILE A 362 17.04 11.84 5.08
CA ILE A 362 16.33 12.88 5.85
C ILE A 362 15.84 12.27 7.17
N PRO A 363 16.21 12.85 8.34
CA PRO A 363 15.62 12.48 9.61
C PRO A 363 14.11 12.74 9.63
N ALA A 364 13.35 11.76 10.09
CA ALA A 364 11.90 11.81 10.16
C ALA A 364 11.41 11.65 11.60
N CYS A 365 10.18 12.04 11.84
CA CYS A 365 9.49 11.86 13.11
C CYS A 365 8.08 11.33 12.88
N ILE A 366 7.52 10.67 13.88
CA ILE A 366 6.10 10.35 13.96
C ILE A 366 5.44 11.45 14.77
N ILE A 367 4.43 12.11 14.20
CA ILE A 367 3.51 12.98 14.94
C ILE A 367 2.28 12.16 15.32
N VAL A 368 2.03 12.02 16.62
CA VAL A 368 0.87 11.32 17.16
C VAL A 368 -0.23 12.34 17.43
N ILE A 369 -1.37 12.14 16.78
CA ILE A 369 -2.59 12.94 16.90
C ILE A 369 -3.61 12.18 17.75
N ASP A 370 -4.26 12.89 18.66
CA ASP A 370 -5.38 12.37 19.44
C ASP A 370 -6.39 13.49 19.62
N LYS A 371 -7.59 13.37 19.05
CA LYS A 371 -8.63 14.40 19.18
C LYS A 371 -9.51 14.20 20.40
N GLU A 372 -9.50 12.99 20.96
CA GLU A 372 -10.26 12.67 22.16
C GLU A 372 -9.74 13.52 23.33
N ASN A 373 -10.65 14.23 24.00
CA ASN A 373 -10.36 15.09 25.14
C ASN A 373 -9.25 16.15 24.89
N ALA A 374 -9.02 16.54 23.63
CA ALA A 374 -7.91 17.43 23.28
C ALA A 374 -7.97 18.81 23.96
N GLN A 375 -9.18 19.32 24.20
CA GLN A 375 -9.41 20.60 24.87
C GLN A 375 -8.88 20.63 26.32
N ASN A 376 -8.70 19.46 26.94
CA ASN A 376 -8.19 19.34 28.30
C ASN A 376 -6.66 19.25 28.37
N ARG A 377 -5.96 19.15 27.22
CA ARG A 377 -4.50 19.08 27.17
C ARG A 377 -3.90 20.48 27.30
N LYS A 378 -3.03 20.66 28.30
CA LYS A 378 -2.36 21.94 28.59
C LYS A 378 -1.05 22.14 27.80
N GLY A 379 -0.56 21.10 27.13
CA GLY A 379 0.69 21.09 26.38
C GLY A 379 0.90 19.73 25.69
N ILE A 380 2.04 19.59 25.01
CA ILE A 380 2.49 18.32 24.41
C ILE A 380 3.19 17.44 25.47
N PHE A 381 3.89 18.08 26.42
CA PHE A 381 4.69 17.44 27.47
C PHE A 381 4.10 17.73 28.85
#